data_AF-A0A7C9BV71-F1
#
_entry.id   AF-A0A7C9BV71-F1
#
_cell.length_a   1.000
_cell.length_b   1.000
_cell.length_c   1.000
_cell.angle_alpha   90.00
_cell.angle_beta   90.00
_cell.angle_gamma   90.00
#
_symmetry.space_group_name_H-M   'P 1'
#
loop_
_entity.id
_entity.type
_entity.pdbx_description
1 polymer ?
#
loop_
_entity_poly.entity_id
_entity_poly.type
_entity_poly.pdbx_seq_one_letter_code
_entity_poly.pdbx_strand_id
1 'polypeptide(L)'
;MTTEIELNGARYAIGKLSAKQQFHVSRRIAPVIPPMIPVLMKFYAELEQADNARVQARANAALAALAEETQPIESDASAAHDEKRDILALVDAVAPVLQPFADALADLKDEDADYVFDTCLSVVERQQQHGWSKIWSAQRNTAMFDDIGIDVMLPLVVRVVVANLGPFISGLLTSQASSPAAT
;
A
#
# COMPACT_ATOMS: atom_id res chain seq x y z
N MET A 1 -13.22 -2.73 -14.03
CA MET A 1 -11.90 -2.36 -14.56
C MET A 1 -10.86 -3.18 -13.81
N THR A 2 -10.04 -3.92 -14.53
CA THR A 2 -8.89 -4.68 -14.03
C THR A 2 -7.75 -3.68 -13.80
N THR A 3 -7.14 -3.68 -12.61
CA THR A 3 -6.03 -2.77 -12.30
C THR A 3 -4.73 -3.47 -12.66
N GLU A 4 -3.93 -2.88 -13.54
CA GLU A 4 -2.62 -3.43 -13.91
C GLU A 4 -1.50 -2.75 -13.10
N ILE A 5 -0.49 -3.53 -12.70
CA ILE A 5 0.69 -3.04 -11.98
C ILE A 5 1.96 -3.72 -12.49
N GLU A 6 3.09 -3.06 -12.31
CA GLU A 6 4.42 -3.64 -12.50
C GLU A 6 5.07 -3.90 -11.14
N LEU A 7 5.62 -5.10 -10.97
CA LEU A 7 6.32 -5.52 -9.75
C LEU A 7 7.44 -6.49 -10.16
N ASN A 8 8.66 -6.24 -9.68
CA ASN A 8 9.85 -7.07 -9.99
C ASN A 8 10.06 -7.32 -11.51
N GLY A 9 9.78 -6.31 -12.35
CA GLY A 9 9.92 -6.41 -13.81
C GLY A 9 8.86 -7.26 -14.51
N ALA A 10 7.85 -7.75 -13.79
CA ALA A 10 6.71 -8.46 -14.35
C ALA A 10 5.43 -7.62 -14.25
N ARG A 11 4.55 -7.78 -15.25
CA ARG A 11 3.23 -7.14 -15.28
C ARG A 11 2.19 -8.06 -14.67
N TYR A 12 1.38 -7.51 -13.78
CA TYR A 12 0.29 -8.20 -13.11
C TYR A 12 -1.03 -7.49 -13.33
N ALA A 13 -2.09 -8.25 -13.50
CA ALA A 13 -3.47 -7.79 -13.61
C ALA A 13 -4.25 -8.23 -12.37
N ILE A 14 -4.91 -7.27 -11.73
CA ILE A 14 -5.71 -7.46 -10.52
C ILE A 14 -7.17 -7.56 -10.91
N GLY A 15 -7.71 -8.77 -10.75
CA GLY A 15 -9.11 -9.06 -10.97
C GLY A 15 -10.04 -8.54 -9.87
N LYS A 16 -11.33 -8.78 -10.07
CA LYS A 16 -12.39 -8.40 -9.12
C LYS A 16 -12.80 -9.59 -8.27
N LEU A 17 -12.84 -9.37 -6.95
CA LEU A 17 -13.45 -10.29 -6.01
C LEU A 17 -14.98 -10.22 -6.14
N SER A 18 -15.65 -11.37 -6.01
CA SER A 18 -17.11 -11.40 -5.86
C SER A 18 -17.56 -10.70 -4.57
N ALA A 19 -18.82 -10.24 -4.50
CA ALA A 19 -19.34 -9.59 -3.31
C ALA A 19 -19.21 -10.45 -2.03
N LYS A 20 -19.40 -11.77 -2.14
CA LYS A 20 -19.20 -12.70 -1.02
C LYS A 20 -17.74 -12.76 -0.58
N GLN A 21 -16.80 -12.85 -1.53
CA GLN A 21 -15.37 -12.83 -1.22
C GLN A 21 -14.96 -11.50 -0.58
N GLN A 22 -15.42 -10.36 -1.10
CA GLN A 22 -15.15 -9.05 -0.50
C GLN A 22 -15.64 -8.98 0.96
N PHE A 23 -16.86 -9.48 1.24
CA PHE A 23 -17.40 -9.55 2.59
C PHE A 23 -16.59 -10.47 3.53
N HIS A 24 -16.17 -11.64 3.04
CA HIS A 24 -15.38 -12.57 3.84
C HIS A 24 -13.95 -12.08 4.10
N VAL A 25 -13.33 -11.46 3.10
CA VAL A 25 -12.00 -10.82 3.26
C VAL A 25 -12.13 -9.65 4.21
N SER A 26 -13.14 -8.78 4.04
CA SER A 26 -13.31 -7.59 4.87
C SER A 26 -13.52 -7.92 6.34
N ARG A 27 -14.34 -8.92 6.66
CA ARG A 27 -14.57 -9.39 8.03
C ARG A 27 -13.30 -9.93 8.70
N ARG A 28 -12.40 -10.55 7.94
CA ARG A 28 -11.16 -11.16 8.45
C ARG A 28 -10.06 -10.14 8.70
N ILE A 29 -9.96 -9.13 7.84
CA ILE A 29 -9.00 -8.04 8.04
C ILE A 29 -9.52 -6.97 9.01
N ALA A 30 -10.83 -6.94 9.30
CA ALA A 30 -11.45 -5.93 10.16
C ALA A 30 -10.77 -5.76 11.53
N PRO A 31 -10.33 -6.80 12.25
CA PRO A 31 -9.63 -6.65 13.54
C PRO A 31 -8.32 -5.84 13.41
N VAL A 32 -7.68 -5.88 12.25
CA VAL A 32 -6.43 -5.16 11.97
C VAL A 32 -6.68 -3.68 11.62
N ILE A 33 -7.91 -3.30 11.27
CA ILE A 33 -8.23 -1.93 10.83
C ILE A 33 -8.14 -0.89 11.97
N PRO A 34 -8.78 -1.07 13.14
CA PRO A 34 -8.71 -0.08 14.22
C PRO A 34 -7.29 0.31 14.66
N PRO A 35 -6.34 -0.63 14.91
CA PRO A 35 -4.98 -0.28 15.25
C PRO A 35 -4.22 0.42 14.11
N MET A 36 -4.67 0.27 12.86
CA MET A 36 -4.09 0.94 11.68
C MET A 36 -4.55 2.38 11.48
N ILE A 37 -5.67 2.81 12.09
CA ILE A 37 -6.19 4.18 11.96
C ILE A 37 -5.13 5.25 12.28
N PRO A 38 -4.43 5.22 13.43
CA PRO A 38 -3.42 6.23 13.75
C PRO A 38 -2.25 6.20 12.77
N VAL A 39 -1.86 5.01 12.28
CA VAL A 39 -0.77 4.86 11.29
C VAL A 39 -1.16 5.58 10.01
N LEU A 40 -2.36 5.27 9.53
CA LEU A 40 -2.90 5.79 8.29
C LEU A 40 -3.11 7.31 8.35
N MET A 41 -3.63 7.82 9.46
CA MET A 41 -3.79 9.27 9.70
C MET A 41 -2.45 10.00 9.71
N LYS A 42 -1.45 9.47 10.42
CA LYS A 42 -0.10 10.06 10.45
C LYS A 42 0.54 10.07 9.07
N PHE A 43 0.44 8.95 8.34
CA PHE A 43 0.95 8.83 6.99
C PHE A 43 0.30 9.84 6.03
N TYR A 44 -1.04 10.01 6.08
CA TYR A 44 -1.72 11.02 5.27
C TYR A 44 -1.28 12.45 5.63
N ALA A 45 -1.13 12.77 6.91
CA ALA A 45 -0.66 14.08 7.35
C ALA A 45 0.78 14.37 6.88
N GLU A 46 1.66 13.37 6.92
CA GLU A 46 3.04 13.49 6.43
C GLU A 46 3.11 13.67 4.91
N LEU A 47 2.28 12.95 4.15
CA LEU A 47 2.16 13.15 2.70
C LEU A 47 1.70 14.57 2.36
N GLU A 48 0.67 15.07 3.06
CA GLU A 48 0.17 16.43 2.87
C GLU A 48 1.23 17.48 3.23
N GLN A 49 1.97 17.27 4.32
CA GLN A 49 3.09 18.13 4.70
C GLN A 49 4.21 18.12 3.66
N ALA A 50 4.56 16.95 3.11
CA ALA A 50 5.58 16.83 2.07
C ALA A 50 5.17 17.54 0.77
N ASP A 51 3.92 17.40 0.34
CA ASP A 51 3.41 18.11 -0.84
C ASP A 51 3.37 19.62 -0.60
N ASN A 52 2.92 20.06 0.58
CA ASN A 52 2.94 21.48 0.96
C ASN A 52 4.37 22.04 0.98
N ALA A 53 5.33 21.29 1.52
CA ALA A 53 6.74 21.67 1.53
C ALA A 53 7.32 21.78 0.12
N ARG A 54 6.98 20.85 -0.79
CA ARG A 54 7.40 20.90 -2.20
C ARG A 54 6.82 22.10 -2.93
N VAL A 55 5.53 22.41 -2.72
CA VAL A 55 4.88 23.59 -3.31
C VAL A 55 5.52 24.87 -2.78
N GLN A 56 5.79 24.95 -1.48
CA GLN A 56 6.45 26.10 -0.87
C GLN A 56 7.89 26.28 -1.39
N ALA A 57 8.65 25.19 -1.54
CA ALA A 57 10.00 25.23 -2.09
C ALA A 57 10.00 25.75 -3.54
N ARG A 58 9.04 25.32 -4.37
CA ARG A 58 8.87 25.84 -5.73
C ARG A 58 8.50 27.33 -5.74
N ALA A 59 7.62 27.77 -4.84
CA ALA A 59 7.25 29.18 -4.71
C ALA A 59 8.45 30.04 -4.29
N ASN A 60 9.23 29.58 -3.31
CA ASN A 60 10.44 30.27 -2.85
C ASN A 60 11.51 30.32 -3.96
N ALA A 61 11.70 29.24 -4.71
CA ALA A 61 12.63 29.19 -5.84
C ALA A 61 12.18 30.10 -6.99
N ALA A 62 10.88 30.17 -7.29
CA ALA A 62 10.34 31.11 -8.28
C ALA A 62 10.55 32.57 -7.84
N LEU A 63 10.37 32.88 -6.55
CA LEU A 63 10.64 34.20 -6.00
C LEU A 63 12.14 34.55 -6.06
N ALA A 64 13.02 33.58 -5.79
CA ALA A 64 14.47 33.74 -5.92
C ALA A 64 14.91 33.92 -7.39
N ALA A 65 14.29 33.20 -8.33
CA ALA A 65 14.56 33.34 -9.77
C ALA A 65 14.12 34.71 -10.34
N LEU A 66 13.14 35.37 -9.70
CA LEU A 66 12.80 36.76 -10.00
C LEU A 66 13.81 37.76 -9.39
N ALA A 67 14.62 37.32 -8.43
CA ALA A 67 15.55 38.16 -7.68
C ALA A 67 17.02 38.10 -8.16
N GLU A 68 17.45 37.02 -8.84
CA GLU A 68 18.85 36.86 -9.30
C GLU A 68 18.97 36.27 -10.73
N GLU A 69 19.68 37.00 -11.60
CA GLU A 69 20.40 36.44 -12.77
C GLU A 69 21.67 35.74 -12.26
N THR A 70 21.81 34.42 -12.43
CA THR A 70 23.05 33.67 -12.79
C THR A 70 23.03 32.20 -12.30
N GLN A 71 23.08 31.31 -13.31
CA GLN A 71 23.67 29.97 -13.49
C GLN A 71 24.07 28.99 -12.34
N PRO A 72 24.09 27.66 -12.66
CA PRO A 72 23.79 26.56 -11.74
C PRO A 72 25.03 25.81 -11.21
N ILE A 73 24.85 25.06 -10.12
CA ILE A 73 25.83 24.08 -9.64
C ILE A 73 25.20 22.68 -9.59
N GLU A 74 25.89 21.75 -10.25
CA GLU A 74 25.70 20.30 -10.31
C GLU A 74 25.76 19.63 -8.92
N SER A 75 25.02 18.54 -8.71
CA SER A 75 25.54 17.40 -7.93
C SER A 75 24.63 16.16 -8.03
N ASP A 76 24.97 15.27 -8.97
CA ASP A 76 24.29 13.99 -9.22
C ASP A 76 24.71 12.86 -8.24
N ALA A 77 25.47 13.18 -7.18
CA ALA A 77 25.91 12.22 -6.15
C ALA A 77 25.10 12.30 -4.85
N SER A 78 24.26 13.32 -4.68
CA SER A 78 23.43 13.54 -3.48
C SER A 78 22.19 12.64 -3.44
N ALA A 79 21.62 12.31 -4.61
CA ALA A 79 20.28 11.74 -4.72
C ALA A 79 20.11 10.33 -4.11
N ALA A 80 21.09 9.43 -4.28
CA ALA A 80 20.99 8.05 -3.76
C ALA A 80 21.17 7.94 -2.24
N HIS A 81 21.90 8.88 -1.64
CA HIS A 81 22.07 8.95 -0.19
C HIS A 81 20.88 9.65 0.48
N ASP A 82 20.21 10.54 -0.27
CA ASP A 82 18.92 11.15 0.09
C ASP A 82 17.81 10.09 0.15
N GLU A 83 17.67 9.25 -0.89
CA GLU A 83 16.58 8.26 -0.96
C GLU A 83 16.59 7.26 0.21
N LYS A 84 17.77 6.75 0.59
CA LYS A 84 17.92 5.86 1.75
C LYS A 84 17.67 6.57 3.09
N ARG A 85 18.06 7.85 3.18
CA ARG A 85 17.85 8.68 4.38
C ARG A 85 16.37 9.02 4.54
N ASP A 86 15.67 9.26 3.44
CA ASP A 86 14.24 9.47 3.38
C ASP A 86 13.46 8.21 3.77
N ILE A 87 13.87 7.02 3.29
CA ILE A 87 13.25 5.75 3.70
C ILE A 87 13.45 5.51 5.21
N LEU A 88 14.65 5.76 5.75
CA LEU A 88 14.92 5.57 7.17
C LEU A 88 14.15 6.57 8.04
N ALA A 89 14.07 7.84 7.61
CA ALA A 89 13.28 8.86 8.28
C ALA A 89 11.78 8.53 8.28
N LEU A 90 11.27 7.98 7.16
CA LEU A 90 9.90 7.49 7.08
C LEU A 90 9.66 6.33 8.05
N VAL A 91 10.57 5.35 8.11
CA VAL A 91 10.48 4.22 9.04
C VAL A 91 10.47 4.69 10.50
N ASP A 92 11.36 5.61 10.89
CA ASP A 92 11.39 6.18 12.24
C ASP A 92 10.09 6.96 12.56
N ALA A 93 9.52 7.64 11.56
CA ALA A 93 8.25 8.33 11.71
C ALA A 93 7.09 7.35 11.95
N VAL A 94 7.02 6.21 11.24
CA VAL A 94 5.95 5.21 11.45
C VAL A 94 6.23 4.17 12.54
N ALA A 95 7.47 4.04 13.03
CA ALA A 95 7.89 3.10 14.08
C ALA A 95 6.98 3.04 15.34
N PRO A 96 6.60 4.16 15.98
CA PRO A 96 5.73 4.10 17.18
C PRO A 96 4.31 3.61 16.88
N VAL A 97 3.90 3.60 15.62
CA VAL A 97 2.58 3.17 15.18
C VAL A 97 2.61 1.77 14.56
N LEU A 98 3.80 1.24 14.28
CA LEU A 98 4.02 -0.13 13.79
C LEU A 98 3.74 -1.20 14.85
N GLN A 99 3.93 -0.91 16.15
CA GLN A 99 3.71 -1.90 17.21
C GLN A 99 2.25 -2.40 17.29
N PRO A 100 1.21 -1.53 17.42
CA PRO A 100 -0.17 -1.99 17.47
C PRO A 100 -0.60 -2.68 16.17
N PHE A 101 0.03 -2.35 15.05
CA PHE A 101 -0.16 -3.09 13.80
C PHE A 101 0.48 -4.48 13.84
N ALA A 102 1.71 -4.59 14.35
CA ALA A 102 2.40 -5.87 14.51
C ALA A 102 1.62 -6.79 15.47
N ASP A 103 1.11 -6.25 16.58
CA ASP A 103 0.27 -6.99 17.53
C ASP A 103 -1.03 -7.46 16.86
N ALA A 104 -1.68 -6.60 16.06
CA ALA A 104 -2.89 -6.98 15.33
C ALA A 104 -2.65 -8.03 14.23
N LEU A 105 -1.48 -8.01 13.60
CA LEU A 105 -1.07 -9.08 12.67
C LEU A 105 -0.76 -10.38 13.43
N ALA A 106 -0.16 -10.29 14.62
CA ALA A 106 0.11 -11.46 15.46
C ALA A 106 -1.18 -12.10 16.01
N ASP A 107 -2.21 -11.30 16.27
CA ASP A 107 -3.54 -11.76 16.70
C ASP A 107 -4.39 -12.30 15.53
N LEU A 108 -3.96 -12.12 14.27
CA LEU A 108 -4.64 -12.68 13.13
C LEU A 108 -4.43 -14.20 13.11
N LYS A 109 -5.54 -14.95 13.12
CA LYS A 109 -5.46 -16.40 13.03
C LYS A 109 -4.90 -16.84 11.67
N ASP A 110 -4.11 -17.91 11.68
CA ASP A 110 -3.59 -18.56 10.47
C ASP A 110 -4.71 -18.85 9.46
N GLU A 111 -5.86 -19.38 9.91
CA GLU A 111 -7.02 -19.68 9.05
C GLU A 111 -7.57 -18.45 8.31
N ASP A 112 -7.48 -17.28 8.93
CA ASP A 112 -7.96 -16.02 8.36
C ASP A 112 -6.92 -15.40 7.43
N ALA A 113 -5.63 -15.50 7.79
CA ALA A 113 -4.52 -15.10 6.93
C ALA A 113 -4.50 -15.92 5.63
N ASP A 114 -4.52 -17.25 5.73
CA ASP A 114 -4.50 -18.17 4.59
C ASP A 114 -5.69 -17.91 3.66
N TYR A 115 -6.89 -17.75 4.22
CA TYR A 115 -8.07 -17.42 3.43
C TYR A 115 -7.91 -16.12 2.63
N VAL A 116 -7.34 -15.08 3.25
CA VAL A 116 -7.09 -13.79 2.59
C VAL A 116 -6.06 -13.95 1.48
N PHE A 117 -4.95 -14.65 1.73
CA PHE A 117 -3.92 -14.93 0.73
C PHE A 117 -4.51 -15.68 -0.47
N ASP A 118 -5.17 -16.82 -0.23
CA ASP A 118 -5.76 -17.64 -1.27
C ASP A 118 -6.77 -16.88 -2.13
N THR A 119 -7.68 -16.18 -1.46
CA THR A 119 -8.75 -15.44 -2.13
C THR A 119 -8.18 -14.30 -2.97
N CYS A 120 -7.25 -13.53 -2.41
CA CYS A 120 -6.65 -12.40 -3.11
C CYS A 120 -5.77 -12.84 -4.28
N LEU A 121 -4.90 -13.84 -4.10
CA LEU A 121 -4.00 -14.31 -5.15
C LEU A 121 -4.75 -15.03 -6.29
N SER A 122 -5.92 -15.65 -6.01
CA SER A 122 -6.76 -16.30 -7.04
C SER A 122 -7.28 -15.35 -8.13
N VAL A 123 -7.38 -14.04 -7.84
CA VAL A 123 -7.83 -13.04 -8.81
C VAL A 123 -6.68 -12.33 -9.52
N VAL A 124 -5.43 -12.69 -9.24
CA VAL A 124 -4.26 -12.08 -9.87
C VAL A 124 -3.76 -12.93 -11.04
N GLU A 125 -3.42 -12.23 -12.12
CA GLU A 125 -2.83 -12.81 -13.32
C GLU A 125 -1.50 -12.13 -13.63
N ARG A 126 -0.55 -12.89 -14.16
CA ARG A 126 0.74 -12.40 -14.65
C ARG A 126 0.75 -12.42 -16.17
N GLN A 127 1.26 -11.35 -16.78
CA GLN A 127 1.49 -11.31 -18.22
C GLN A 127 2.64 -12.24 -18.58
N GLN A 128 2.38 -13.15 -19.50
CA GLN A 128 3.34 -14.05 -20.11
C GLN A 128 3.49 -13.71 -21.60
N GLN A 129 4.41 -14.40 -22.29
CA GLN A 129 4.66 -14.19 -23.72
C GLN A 129 3.39 -14.32 -24.58
N HIS A 130 2.47 -15.22 -24.20
CA HIS A 130 1.29 -15.59 -25.01
C HIS A 130 -0.04 -15.28 -24.32
N GLY A 131 -0.06 -14.39 -23.31
CA GLY A 131 -1.29 -13.96 -22.65
C GLY A 131 -1.16 -13.86 -21.13
N TRP A 132 -2.31 -13.76 -20.46
CA TRP A 132 -2.40 -13.68 -19.01
C TRP A 132 -2.55 -15.07 -18.41
N SER A 133 -1.88 -15.33 -17.29
CA SER A 133 -1.95 -16.60 -16.58
C SER A 133 -2.11 -16.38 -15.08
N LYS A 134 -2.97 -17.17 -14.44
CA LYS A 134 -3.19 -17.09 -12.99
C LYS A 134 -1.90 -17.38 -12.23
N ILE A 135 -1.62 -16.56 -11.23
CA ILE A 135 -0.44 -16.76 -10.38
C ILE A 135 -0.66 -17.81 -9.29
N TRP A 136 -1.92 -18.07 -8.94
CA TRP A 136 -2.31 -18.95 -7.84
C TRP A 136 -3.18 -20.09 -8.32
N SER A 137 -2.84 -21.31 -7.91
CA SER A 137 -3.69 -22.48 -8.09
C SER A 137 -4.51 -22.73 -6.82
N ALA A 138 -5.78 -22.35 -6.84
CA ALA A 138 -6.68 -22.59 -5.71
C ALA A 138 -6.84 -24.09 -5.37
N GLN A 139 -6.65 -24.98 -6.35
CA GLN A 139 -6.76 -26.43 -6.13
C GLN A 139 -5.53 -27.01 -5.41
N ARG A 140 -4.34 -26.48 -5.70
CA ARG A 140 -3.08 -26.96 -5.13
C ARG A 140 -2.57 -26.10 -3.98
N ASN A 141 -3.23 -24.96 -3.71
CA ASN A 141 -2.85 -23.99 -2.69
C ASN A 141 -1.38 -23.57 -2.84
N THR A 142 -0.97 -23.23 -4.06
CA THR A 142 0.43 -22.85 -4.35
C THR A 142 0.52 -21.89 -5.52
N ALA A 143 1.62 -21.15 -5.55
CA ALA A 143 2.01 -20.33 -6.70
C ALA A 143 2.25 -21.22 -7.93
N MET A 144 1.86 -20.72 -9.10
CA MET A 144 2.07 -21.38 -10.39
C MET A 144 3.45 -21.08 -10.99
N PHE A 145 4.19 -20.15 -10.40
CA PHE A 145 5.49 -19.68 -10.87
C PHE A 145 6.50 -19.75 -9.73
N ASP A 146 7.66 -20.34 -9.98
CA ASP A 146 8.69 -20.58 -8.96
C ASP A 146 9.39 -19.29 -8.50
N ASP A 147 9.36 -18.23 -9.31
CA ASP A 147 9.93 -16.92 -9.00
C ASP A 147 9.01 -16.04 -8.15
N ILE A 148 7.80 -16.50 -7.81
CA ILE A 148 6.88 -15.77 -6.94
C ILE A 148 7.10 -16.20 -5.49
N GLY A 149 7.86 -15.39 -4.77
CA GLY A 149 8.04 -15.48 -3.33
C GLY A 149 7.09 -14.58 -2.54
N ILE A 150 7.25 -14.59 -1.21
CA ILE A 150 6.47 -13.76 -0.28
C ILE A 150 6.63 -12.24 -0.55
N ASP A 151 7.80 -11.85 -1.05
CA ASP A 151 8.16 -10.50 -1.47
C ASP A 151 7.28 -9.99 -2.62
N VAL A 152 6.75 -10.89 -3.46
CA VAL A 152 5.82 -10.58 -4.54
C VAL A 152 4.37 -10.79 -4.10
N MET A 153 4.10 -11.89 -3.38
CA MET A 153 2.73 -12.24 -2.95
C MET A 153 2.12 -11.19 -2.04
N LEU A 154 2.85 -10.74 -1.01
CA LEU A 154 2.31 -9.84 -0.01
C LEU A 154 1.91 -8.47 -0.61
N PRO A 155 2.75 -7.79 -1.44
CA PRO A 155 2.33 -6.59 -2.15
C PRO A 155 1.11 -6.79 -3.06
N LEU A 156 1.01 -7.94 -3.72
CA LEU A 156 -0.15 -8.27 -4.55
C LEU A 156 -1.42 -8.42 -3.72
N VAL A 157 -1.36 -9.12 -2.58
CA VAL A 157 -2.49 -9.24 -1.64
C VAL A 157 -2.94 -7.85 -1.18
N VAL A 158 -2.01 -7.01 -0.71
CA VAL A 158 -2.31 -5.64 -0.28
C VAL A 158 -2.99 -4.86 -1.41
N ARG A 159 -2.47 -4.94 -2.64
CA ARG A 159 -3.06 -4.22 -3.78
C ARG A 159 -4.45 -4.74 -4.14
N VAL A 160 -4.69 -6.05 -4.07
CA VAL A 160 -6.02 -6.65 -4.29
C VAL A 160 -7.00 -6.14 -3.23
N VAL A 161 -6.59 -6.11 -1.95
CA VAL A 161 -7.40 -5.60 -0.85
C VAL A 161 -7.79 -4.15 -1.11
N VAL A 162 -6.82 -3.27 -1.40
CA VAL A 162 -7.11 -1.84 -1.69
C VAL A 162 -8.02 -1.68 -2.90
N ALA A 163 -7.76 -2.40 -4.00
CA ALA A 163 -8.51 -2.26 -5.25
C ALA A 163 -9.96 -2.83 -5.19
N ASN A 164 -10.22 -3.75 -4.26
CA ASN A 164 -11.52 -4.41 -4.12
C ASN A 164 -12.32 -3.96 -2.90
N LEU A 165 -11.65 -3.56 -1.81
CA LEU A 165 -12.28 -3.18 -0.55
C LEU A 165 -12.16 -1.68 -0.24
N GLY A 166 -11.45 -0.89 -1.07
CA GLY A 166 -11.25 0.54 -0.87
C GLY A 166 -12.52 1.31 -0.46
N PRO A 167 -13.64 1.23 -1.23
CA PRO A 167 -14.88 1.91 -0.88
C PRO A 167 -15.46 1.48 0.48
N PHE A 168 -15.34 0.19 0.83
CA PHE A 168 -15.81 -0.34 2.11
C PHE A 168 -14.96 0.17 3.27
N ILE A 169 -13.62 0.13 3.14
CA ILE A 169 -12.69 0.61 4.17
C ILE A 169 -12.87 2.12 4.39
N SER A 170 -12.97 2.90 3.31
CA SER A 170 -13.26 4.34 3.42
C SER A 170 -14.60 4.60 4.12
N GLY A 171 -15.63 3.80 3.83
CA GLY A 171 -16.92 3.87 4.52
C GLY A 171 -16.83 3.59 6.01
N LEU A 172 -16.05 2.57 6.42
CA LEU A 172 -15.81 2.27 7.83
C LEU A 172 -15.03 3.38 8.53
N LEU A 173 -13.95 3.88 7.94
CA LEU A 173 -13.12 4.95 8.51
C LEU A 173 -13.93 6.23 8.71
N THR A 174 -14.74 6.63 7.72
CA THR A 174 -15.62 7.80 7.83
C THR A 174 -16.70 7.59 8.90
N SER A 175 -17.26 6.38 9.03
CA SER A 175 -18.29 6.09 10.05
C SER A 175 -17.73 6.12 11.47
N GLN A 176 -16.51 5.60 11.67
CA GLN A 176 -15.81 5.65 12.96
C GLN A 176 -15.40 7.09 13.32
N ALA A 177 -14.93 7.87 12.35
CA ALA A 177 -14.58 9.29 12.54
C ALA A 177 -15.81 10.18 12.83
N SER A 178 -17.01 9.75 12.40
CA SER A 178 -18.26 10.48 12.63
C SER A 178 -18.97 10.10 13.94
N SER A 179 -18.39 9.21 14.75
CA SER A 179 -18.92 8.93 16.08
C SER A 179 -18.60 10.10 17.02
N PRO A 180 -19.60 10.79 17.59
CA PRO A 180 -19.34 11.80 18.61
C PRO A 180 -18.70 11.08 19.79
N ALA A 181 -17.63 11.68 20.33
CA ALA A 181 -16.98 11.20 21.55
C ALA A 181 -18.03 10.82 22.59
N ALA A 182 -18.05 9.54 22.98
CA ALA A 182 -18.89 9.10 24.08
C ALA A 182 -18.39 9.82 25.35
N THR A 183 -19.16 10.82 25.77
CA THR A 183 -19.08 11.50 27.08
C THR A 183 -19.30 10.52 28.22
#